data_AF-A0A9P8JJ88-F1
#
_entry.id   AF-A0A9P8JJ88-F1
#
_cell.length_a   1.000
_cell.length_b   1.000
_cell.length_c   1.000
_cell.angle_alpha   90.00
_cell.angle_beta   90.00
_cell.angle_gamma   90.00
#
_symmetry.space_group_name_H-M   'P 1'
#
loop_
_entity.id
_entity.type
_entity.pdbx_description
1 polymer ?
#
loop_
_entity_poly.entity_id
_entity_poly.type
_entity_poly.pdbx_seq_one_letter_code
_entity_poly.pdbx_strand_id
1 'polypeptide(L)'
;TPDAAQLIYDPRFLKQKTPWVNEQPPISFRFPLYTTSAIAGEDYKAENLRGMTCPECGKCNARVKWEGWECTGCGFEHKPKITPLPAASIQDQNYPVSDAYPSSHDSALPHIKISVNFSHNYRWITYKFKVSATEEGEVVHGIANKVVREEVRGPNQMWEHLQTNCHGLVRRELSNALMNSFTMNYGMPYKFIAAGDSLPFTDAPWPVTEAVSRLNWADRITSGNAVKDKEKFNELYLVAYLQDQSMNYHDDGEKGLGSTVATLSLGGRAEMGFRPKSFFFHGMKSIDYNRKRMTVMTKDEPLPEFPNYELRKQYLEEIKNANFSESEEKERLAEMATALRAAYPPKQSCTRVEDWVRLSLGHGDIVIMRGAHLQKYYEHGVSPKGLMRYALTCRTVLPGHLKESELPDYEVDLVQDEYDGSRIAK
;
A
#
# COMPACT_ATOMS: atom_id res chain seq x y z
N THR A 1 -30.58 31.06 -11.23
CA THR A 1 -30.27 29.82 -11.98
C THR A 1 -31.48 29.51 -12.84
N PRO A 2 -31.32 29.09 -14.11
CA PRO A 2 -32.47 28.75 -14.94
C PRO A 2 -33.24 27.56 -14.33
N ASP A 3 -34.56 27.59 -14.47
CA ASP A 3 -35.46 26.52 -14.01
C ASP A 3 -35.21 25.25 -14.82
N ALA A 4 -34.77 24.18 -14.16
CA ALA A 4 -34.45 22.91 -14.80
C ALA A 4 -35.65 22.30 -15.54
N ALA A 5 -36.89 22.59 -15.09
CA ALA A 5 -38.10 22.11 -15.75
C ALA A 5 -38.39 22.82 -17.08
N GLN A 6 -37.74 23.96 -17.34
CA GLN A 6 -37.89 24.75 -18.57
C GLN A 6 -36.74 24.55 -19.57
N LEU A 7 -35.77 23.69 -19.25
CA LEU A 7 -34.68 23.35 -20.16
C LEU A 7 -35.17 22.32 -21.18
N ILE A 8 -35.42 22.79 -22.40
CA ILE A 8 -35.77 21.94 -23.55
C ILE A 8 -34.48 21.57 -24.26
N TYR A 9 -34.19 20.27 -24.39
CA TYR A 9 -33.04 19.81 -25.17
C TYR A 9 -33.20 20.23 -26.64
N ASP A 10 -32.11 20.72 -27.23
CA ASP A 10 -32.08 21.04 -28.65
C ASP A 10 -32.44 19.78 -29.47
N PRO A 11 -33.47 19.81 -30.34
CA PRO A 11 -33.85 18.65 -31.14
C PRO A 11 -32.71 18.12 -32.02
N ARG A 12 -31.72 18.94 -32.36
CA ARG A 12 -30.51 18.51 -33.09
C ARG A 12 -29.66 17.60 -32.20
N PHE A 13 -29.49 17.93 -30.93
CA PHE A 13 -28.79 17.08 -29.96
C PHE A 13 -29.53 15.75 -29.77
N LEU A 14 -30.87 15.79 -29.63
CA LEU A 14 -31.68 14.57 -29.48
C LEU A 14 -31.68 13.66 -30.73
N LYS A 15 -31.47 14.24 -31.92
CA LYS A 15 -31.43 13.52 -33.20
C LYS A 15 -30.01 13.20 -33.66
N GLN A 16 -28.98 13.70 -32.98
CA GLN A 16 -27.60 13.44 -33.33
C GLN A 16 -27.26 12.00 -32.93
N LYS A 17 -27.27 11.11 -33.92
CA LYS A 17 -26.79 9.74 -33.77
C LYS A 17 -25.40 9.67 -34.40
N THR A 18 -24.42 9.15 -33.67
CA THR A 18 -23.16 8.72 -34.27
C THR A 18 -23.37 7.29 -34.75
N PRO A 19 -23.52 7.03 -36.07
CA PRO A 19 -23.69 5.70 -36.57
C PRO A 19 -22.40 4.89 -36.33
N TRP A 20 -22.48 3.88 -35.48
CA TRP A 20 -21.39 2.92 -35.32
C TRP A 20 -21.49 1.83 -36.38
N VAL A 21 -20.34 1.33 -36.83
CA VAL A 21 -20.24 0.27 -37.85
C VAL A 21 -21.05 -0.99 -37.45
N ASN A 22 -21.26 -1.19 -36.15
CA ASN A 22 -21.94 -2.35 -35.58
C ASN A 22 -23.28 -1.98 -34.91
N GLU A 23 -24.13 -1.15 -35.52
CA GLU A 23 -25.44 -0.77 -34.95
C GLU A 23 -26.59 -1.76 -35.22
N GLN A 24 -26.38 -2.75 -36.08
CA GLN A 24 -27.43 -3.71 -36.47
C GLN A 24 -27.39 -4.96 -35.56
N PRO A 25 -28.46 -5.26 -34.81
CA PRO A 25 -28.53 -6.50 -34.03
C PRO A 25 -28.68 -7.73 -34.95
N PRO A 26 -28.17 -8.91 -34.55
CA PRO A 26 -27.51 -9.17 -33.27
C PRO A 26 -26.02 -8.79 -33.28
N ILE A 27 -25.60 -7.94 -32.34
CA ILE A 27 -24.19 -7.69 -32.05
C ILE A 27 -23.73 -8.77 -31.09
N SER A 28 -22.70 -9.52 -31.44
CA SER A 28 -22.08 -10.46 -30.51
C SER A 28 -21.32 -9.67 -29.44
N PHE A 29 -21.71 -9.83 -28.17
CA PHE A 29 -20.92 -9.35 -27.03
C PHE A 29 -19.73 -10.27 -26.70
N ARG A 30 -19.52 -11.34 -27.46
CA ARG A 30 -18.36 -12.24 -27.31
C ARG A 30 -17.16 -11.62 -28.02
N PHE A 31 -16.43 -10.78 -27.29
CA PHE A 31 -15.17 -10.21 -27.76
C PHE A 31 -14.08 -11.30 -27.86
N PRO A 32 -13.09 -11.14 -28.75
CA PRO A 32 -11.93 -12.02 -28.79
C PRO A 32 -11.27 -12.12 -27.42
N LEU A 33 -10.87 -13.34 -27.05
CA LEU A 33 -10.10 -13.54 -25.84
C LEU A 33 -8.75 -12.85 -25.97
N TYR A 34 -8.25 -12.36 -24.85
CA TYR A 34 -6.91 -11.79 -24.79
C TYR A 34 -5.87 -12.84 -25.21
N THR A 35 -4.93 -12.43 -26.06
CA THR A 35 -3.79 -13.25 -26.47
C THR A 35 -2.51 -12.59 -25.99
N THR A 36 -1.57 -13.38 -25.50
CA THR A 36 -0.23 -12.90 -25.10
C THR A 36 0.37 -12.05 -26.22
N SER A 37 0.92 -10.89 -25.84
CA SER A 37 1.61 -10.02 -26.77
C SER A 37 2.94 -10.64 -27.21
N ALA A 38 3.29 -10.44 -28.48
CA ALA A 38 4.65 -10.75 -28.97
C ALA A 38 5.70 -9.76 -28.40
N ILE A 39 5.26 -8.63 -27.86
CA ILE A 39 6.12 -7.60 -27.28
C ILE A 39 6.15 -7.79 -25.76
N ALA A 40 7.34 -8.10 -25.22
CA ALA A 40 7.56 -8.23 -23.79
C ALA A 40 7.13 -6.95 -23.05
N GLY A 41 6.41 -7.09 -21.93
CA GLY A 41 5.94 -5.95 -21.15
C GLY A 41 4.49 -5.57 -21.40
N GLU A 42 3.97 -5.77 -22.61
CA GLU A 42 2.58 -5.40 -22.96
C GLU A 42 1.54 -6.19 -22.14
N ASP A 43 1.88 -7.38 -21.68
CA ASP A 43 1.02 -8.23 -20.87
C ASP A 43 0.79 -7.68 -19.45
N TYR A 44 1.62 -6.74 -19.02
CA TYR A 44 1.57 -6.15 -17.67
C TYR A 44 0.90 -4.79 -17.62
N LYS A 45 0.35 -4.30 -18.73
CA LYS A 45 -0.35 -3.02 -18.74
C LYS A 45 -1.71 -3.08 -18.08
N ALA A 46 -2.20 -1.93 -17.61
CA ALA A 46 -3.49 -1.81 -16.94
C ALA A 46 -4.67 -2.31 -17.79
N GLU A 47 -4.57 -2.24 -19.12
CA GLU A 47 -5.61 -2.73 -20.05
C GLU A 47 -5.87 -4.23 -19.87
N ASN A 48 -4.89 -4.99 -19.40
CA ASN A 48 -5.06 -6.42 -19.17
C ASN A 48 -5.82 -6.72 -17.88
N LEU A 49 -6.20 -5.73 -17.08
CA LEU A 49 -7.17 -5.88 -15.99
C LEU A 49 -8.61 -6.02 -16.49
N ARG A 50 -8.85 -5.73 -17.78
CA ARG A 50 -10.19 -5.85 -18.36
C ARG A 50 -10.72 -7.27 -18.19
N GLY A 51 -12.03 -7.34 -17.93
CA GLY A 51 -12.74 -8.60 -17.88
C GLY A 51 -12.81 -9.30 -19.24
N MET A 52 -13.38 -10.50 -19.24
CA MET A 52 -13.72 -11.23 -20.46
C MET A 52 -15.24 -11.40 -20.58
N THR A 53 -15.73 -11.52 -21.82
CA THR A 53 -17.05 -12.11 -22.06
C THR A 53 -16.86 -13.59 -22.39
N CYS A 54 -17.48 -14.47 -21.62
CA CYS A 54 -17.29 -15.90 -21.75
C CYS A 54 -17.68 -16.37 -23.17
N PRO A 55 -16.81 -17.11 -23.88
CA PRO A 55 -17.09 -17.55 -25.24
C PRO A 55 -18.18 -18.63 -25.30
N GLU A 56 -18.38 -19.36 -24.20
CA GLU A 56 -19.37 -20.43 -24.09
C GLU A 56 -20.77 -19.88 -23.74
N CYS A 57 -20.90 -19.24 -22.57
CA CYS A 57 -22.21 -18.79 -22.05
C CYS A 57 -22.51 -17.31 -22.27
N GLY A 58 -21.55 -16.49 -22.71
CA GLY A 58 -21.75 -15.05 -22.92
C GLY A 58 -21.77 -14.18 -21.65
N LYS A 59 -21.53 -14.75 -20.46
CA LYS A 59 -21.46 -13.98 -19.20
C LYS A 59 -20.21 -13.08 -19.18
N CYS A 60 -20.37 -11.82 -18.75
CA CYS A 60 -19.25 -10.93 -18.46
C CYS A 60 -18.60 -11.30 -17.11
N ASN A 61 -17.28 -11.43 -17.09
CA ASN A 61 -16.51 -11.79 -15.89
C ASN A 61 -15.34 -10.83 -15.72
N ALA A 62 -15.10 -10.37 -14.50
CA ALA A 62 -13.92 -9.58 -14.16
C ALA A 62 -12.66 -10.46 -14.18
N ARG A 63 -11.48 -9.84 -14.39
CA ARG A 63 -10.21 -10.51 -14.11
C ARG A 63 -9.99 -10.51 -12.60
N VAL A 64 -10.11 -11.68 -11.97
CA VAL A 64 -9.88 -11.88 -10.53
C VAL A 64 -8.51 -12.51 -10.28
N LYS A 65 -8.12 -13.51 -11.09
CA LYS A 65 -6.86 -14.25 -10.92
C LYS A 65 -5.73 -13.60 -11.72
N TRP A 66 -4.52 -13.69 -11.19
CA TRP A 66 -3.31 -13.20 -11.86
C TRP A 66 -3.06 -13.95 -13.17
N GLU A 67 -3.24 -15.28 -13.17
CA GLU A 67 -2.93 -16.17 -14.29
C GLU A 67 -3.95 -16.09 -15.43
N GLY A 68 -5.11 -15.45 -15.20
CA GLY A 68 -6.11 -15.30 -16.24
C GLY A 68 -7.53 -15.09 -15.73
N TRP A 69 -8.49 -15.61 -16.48
CA TRP A 69 -9.91 -15.40 -16.27
C TRP A 69 -10.63 -16.72 -16.06
N GLU A 70 -11.69 -16.68 -15.25
CA GLU A 70 -12.58 -17.80 -15.00
C GLU A 70 -14.03 -17.32 -15.13
N CYS A 71 -14.87 -18.12 -15.79
CA CYS A 71 -16.29 -17.85 -15.91
C CYS A 71 -17.06 -18.39 -14.71
N THR A 72 -17.60 -17.48 -13.89
CA THR A 72 -18.47 -17.80 -12.75
C THR A 72 -19.85 -18.35 -13.14
N GLY A 73 -20.13 -18.56 -14.42
CA GLY A 73 -21.40 -19.11 -14.91
C GLY A 73 -21.31 -20.56 -15.39
N CYS A 74 -20.23 -20.92 -16.08
CA CYS A 74 -20.05 -22.24 -16.69
C CYS A 74 -18.69 -22.89 -16.41
N GLY A 75 -17.77 -22.21 -15.71
CA GLY A 75 -16.45 -22.75 -15.36
C GLY A 75 -15.37 -22.62 -16.43
N PHE A 76 -15.66 -22.03 -17.61
CA PHE A 76 -14.65 -21.78 -18.64
C PHE A 76 -13.45 -21.00 -18.08
N GLU A 77 -12.23 -21.50 -18.29
CA GLU A 77 -10.98 -20.84 -17.91
C GLU A 77 -10.18 -20.39 -19.13
N HIS A 78 -9.57 -19.20 -19.03
CA HIS A 78 -8.63 -18.69 -20.02
C HIS A 78 -7.36 -18.21 -19.33
N LYS A 79 -6.26 -18.94 -19.53
CA LYS A 79 -4.95 -18.73 -18.87
C LYS A 79 -3.85 -18.53 -19.91
N PRO A 80 -3.71 -17.32 -20.48
CA PRO A 80 -2.64 -17.04 -21.43
C PRO A 80 -1.26 -17.16 -20.75
N LYS A 81 -0.28 -17.65 -21.50
CA LYS A 81 1.11 -17.69 -21.02
C LYS A 81 1.70 -16.28 -21.11
N ILE A 82 1.84 -15.60 -19.97
CA ILE A 82 2.45 -14.28 -19.90
C ILE A 82 3.97 -14.40 -20.11
N THR A 83 4.58 -13.47 -20.84
CA THR A 83 6.03 -13.45 -21.07
C THR A 83 6.76 -12.84 -19.85
N PRO A 84 7.62 -13.59 -19.14
CA PRO A 84 8.37 -13.05 -18.00
C PRO A 84 9.31 -11.92 -18.44
N LEU A 85 9.42 -10.89 -17.60
CA LEU A 85 10.37 -9.80 -17.75
C LEU A 85 11.70 -10.18 -17.08
N PRO A 86 12.82 -10.25 -17.82
CA PRO A 86 14.12 -10.51 -17.22
C PRO A 86 14.52 -9.36 -16.30
N ALA A 87 15.32 -9.62 -15.26
CA ALA A 87 15.73 -8.57 -14.31
C ALA A 87 16.49 -7.41 -14.98
N ALA A 88 17.19 -7.68 -16.09
CA ALA A 88 17.84 -6.64 -16.88
C ALA A 88 16.86 -5.62 -17.49
N SER A 89 15.60 -6.01 -17.74
CA SER A 89 14.59 -5.14 -18.36
C SER A 89 13.95 -4.13 -17.40
N ILE A 90 14.09 -4.33 -16.09
CA ILE A 90 13.56 -3.42 -15.06
C ILE A 90 14.61 -2.40 -14.58
N GLN A 91 15.83 -2.42 -15.15
CA GLN A 91 16.84 -1.41 -14.87
C GLN A 91 16.45 -0.08 -15.52
N ASP A 92 16.38 0.98 -14.70
CA ASP A 92 16.08 2.32 -15.18
C ASP A 92 17.37 3.03 -15.60
N GLN A 93 17.45 3.45 -16.85
CA GLN A 93 18.61 4.14 -17.42
C GLN A 93 18.91 5.48 -16.72
N ASN A 94 17.90 6.12 -16.13
CA ASN A 94 18.07 7.36 -15.37
C ASN A 94 18.58 7.11 -13.94
N TYR A 95 18.59 5.85 -13.49
CA TYR A 95 19.05 5.44 -12.16
C TYR A 95 20.02 4.26 -12.28
N PRO A 96 21.18 4.46 -12.93
CA PRO A 96 22.15 3.40 -13.13
C PRO A 96 22.61 2.84 -11.79
N VAL A 97 22.72 1.51 -11.74
CA VAL A 97 23.15 0.78 -10.56
C VAL A 97 24.60 0.36 -10.75
N SER A 98 25.44 0.61 -9.75
CA SER A 98 26.82 0.14 -9.71
C SER A 98 27.10 -0.60 -8.41
N ASP A 99 28.34 -1.06 -8.26
CA ASP A 99 28.79 -1.71 -7.03
C ASP A 99 29.06 -0.69 -5.91
N ALA A 100 28.96 0.62 -6.20
CA ALA A 100 29.05 1.67 -5.18
C ALA A 100 27.71 1.90 -4.47
N TYR A 101 27.74 2.56 -3.31
CA TYR A 101 26.51 2.94 -2.62
C TYR A 101 25.66 3.90 -3.47
N PRO A 102 24.36 3.60 -3.67
CA PRO A 102 23.51 4.38 -4.55
C PRO A 102 23.19 5.77 -4.00
N SER A 103 22.96 6.72 -4.90
CA SER A 103 22.40 8.03 -4.56
C SER A 103 20.94 7.90 -4.18
N SER A 104 20.54 8.54 -3.08
CA SER A 104 19.13 8.68 -2.72
C SER A 104 18.48 9.77 -3.54
N HIS A 105 17.25 9.51 -3.96
CA HIS A 105 16.35 10.45 -4.62
C HIS A 105 15.10 10.71 -3.76
N ASP A 106 15.23 10.43 -2.46
CA ASP A 106 14.19 10.69 -1.49
C ASP A 106 14.12 12.18 -1.20
N SER A 107 12.95 12.65 -0.78
CA SER A 107 12.76 14.03 -0.30
C SER A 107 12.08 14.01 1.05
N ALA A 108 12.40 14.98 1.89
CA ALA A 108 11.78 15.15 3.20
C ALA A 108 11.67 16.63 3.55
N LEU A 109 10.67 16.99 4.35
CA LEU A 109 10.52 18.35 4.85
C LEU A 109 11.61 18.68 5.88
N PRO A 110 12.00 19.96 6.03
CA PRO A 110 13.15 20.34 6.88
C PRO A 110 13.06 19.94 8.35
N HIS A 111 11.87 19.70 8.89
CA HIS A 111 11.67 19.31 10.29
C HIS A 111 11.80 17.80 10.53
N ILE A 112 11.89 16.99 9.47
CA ILE A 112 12.13 15.55 9.58
C ILE A 112 13.61 15.33 9.89
N LYS A 113 13.90 14.61 10.98
CA LYS A 113 15.28 14.24 11.31
C LYS A 113 15.70 13.08 10.42
N ILE A 114 16.89 13.20 9.82
CA ILE A 114 17.44 12.22 8.88
C ILE A 114 18.79 11.74 9.39
N SER A 115 19.01 10.43 9.40
CA SER A 115 20.34 9.82 9.58
C SER A 115 20.64 8.85 8.45
N VAL A 116 21.89 8.82 8.00
CA VAL A 116 22.35 7.95 6.91
C VAL A 116 23.44 7.03 7.41
N ASN A 117 23.33 5.74 7.09
CA ASN A 117 24.34 4.72 7.36
C ASN A 117 24.60 3.89 6.10
N PHE A 118 25.82 3.39 5.94
CA PHE A 118 26.25 2.58 4.81
C PHE A 118 26.77 1.26 5.34
N SER A 119 26.10 0.16 4.98
CA SER A 119 26.57 -1.18 5.35
C SER A 119 25.94 -2.21 4.44
N HIS A 120 26.63 -3.33 4.24
CA HIS A 120 26.10 -4.46 3.47
C HIS A 120 25.61 -4.06 2.08
N ASN A 121 26.33 -3.14 1.42
CA ASN A 121 25.99 -2.67 0.09
C ASN A 121 24.60 -1.98 -0.04
N TYR A 122 24.01 -1.62 1.10
CA TYR A 122 22.83 -0.78 1.22
C TYR A 122 23.21 0.62 1.73
N ARG A 123 22.55 1.64 1.16
CA ARG A 123 22.44 2.96 1.79
C ARG A 123 21.19 2.98 2.65
N TRP A 124 21.36 2.98 3.96
CA TRP A 124 20.27 3.05 4.93
C TRP A 124 20.00 4.50 5.29
N ILE A 125 18.75 4.95 5.15
CA ILE A 125 18.32 6.28 5.53
C ILE A 125 17.15 6.15 6.50
N THR A 126 17.27 6.75 7.68
CA THR A 126 16.22 6.75 8.70
C THR A 126 15.62 8.13 8.78
N TYR A 127 14.30 8.19 8.63
CA TYR A 127 13.46 9.38 8.76
C TYR A 127 12.68 9.27 10.06
N LYS A 128 12.87 10.21 10.98
CA LYS A 128 12.12 10.23 12.25
C LYS A 128 10.97 11.22 12.20
N PHE A 129 9.79 10.72 12.55
CA PHE A 129 8.54 11.44 12.62
C PHE A 129 8.20 11.67 14.09
N LYS A 130 7.89 12.90 14.48
CA LYS A 130 7.24 13.12 15.77
C LYS A 130 5.83 12.54 15.71
N VAL A 131 5.46 11.74 16.69
CA VAL A 131 4.10 11.18 16.81
C VAL A 131 3.38 11.70 18.05
N SER A 132 4.14 12.17 19.05
CA SER A 132 3.64 12.96 20.18
C SER A 132 4.74 13.94 20.66
N ALA A 133 4.50 14.63 21.79
CA ALA A 133 5.52 15.44 22.43
C ALA A 133 6.72 14.62 22.95
N THR A 134 6.53 13.32 23.21
CA THR A 134 7.51 12.45 23.87
C THR A 134 7.91 11.24 23.05
N GLU A 135 7.22 10.97 21.94
CA GLU A 135 7.44 9.77 21.13
C GLU A 135 7.74 10.10 19.67
N GLU A 136 8.58 9.26 19.07
CA GLU A 136 8.95 9.31 17.66
C GLU A 136 8.61 7.97 17.00
N GLY A 137 8.10 8.03 15.77
CA GLY A 137 8.08 6.90 14.85
C GLY A 137 9.21 7.04 13.83
N GLU A 138 9.56 5.96 13.15
CA GLU A 138 10.59 6.03 12.12
C GLU A 138 10.28 5.20 10.87
N VAL A 139 10.77 5.70 9.74
CA VAL A 139 10.79 5.00 8.46
C VAL A 139 12.24 4.85 8.04
N VAL A 140 12.66 3.62 7.75
CA VAL A 140 13.99 3.29 7.24
C VAL A 140 13.89 2.89 5.79
N HIS A 141 14.69 3.50 4.93
CA HIS A 141 14.84 3.16 3.52
C HIS A 141 16.25 2.59 3.27
N GLY A 142 16.34 1.30 2.95
CA GLY A 142 17.56 0.64 2.50
C GLY A 142 17.62 0.59 0.98
N ILE A 143 18.47 1.41 0.37
CA ILE A 143 18.62 1.49 -1.08
C ILE A 143 19.70 0.49 -1.54
N ALA A 144 19.30 -0.48 -2.36
CA ALA A 144 20.14 -1.58 -2.83
C ALA A 144 21.03 -1.18 -4.00
N ASN A 145 22.33 -1.48 -3.90
CA ASN A 145 23.25 -1.39 -5.04
C ASN A 145 23.20 -2.65 -5.93
N LYS A 146 24.16 -2.78 -6.86
CA LYS A 146 24.25 -3.90 -7.79
C LYS A 146 24.62 -5.23 -7.10
N VAL A 147 25.56 -5.21 -6.14
CA VAL A 147 25.97 -6.39 -5.36
C VAL A 147 24.79 -7.04 -4.67
N VAL A 148 23.92 -6.23 -4.06
CA VAL A 148 22.69 -6.72 -3.43
C VAL A 148 21.76 -7.35 -4.47
N ARG A 149 21.51 -6.68 -5.60
CA ARG A 149 20.55 -7.14 -6.62
C ARG A 149 20.97 -8.45 -7.28
N GLU A 150 22.27 -8.62 -7.52
CA GLU A 150 22.86 -9.72 -8.30
C GLU A 150 23.36 -10.89 -7.45
N GLU A 151 23.26 -10.82 -6.13
CA GLU A 151 23.68 -11.94 -5.28
C GLU A 151 22.92 -13.24 -5.61
N VAL A 152 23.53 -14.38 -5.31
CA VAL A 152 22.87 -15.69 -5.43
C VAL A 152 21.64 -15.70 -4.52
N ARG A 153 20.47 -16.08 -5.05
CA ARG A 153 19.16 -15.97 -4.39
C ARG A 153 18.79 -14.53 -4.00
N GLY A 154 19.34 -13.54 -4.70
CA GLY A 154 19.07 -12.13 -4.53
C GLY A 154 17.83 -11.63 -5.28
N PRO A 155 17.54 -10.32 -5.18
CA PRO A 155 16.40 -9.65 -5.81
C PRO A 155 16.18 -9.99 -7.29
N ASN A 156 17.23 -10.09 -8.11
CA ASN A 156 17.08 -10.43 -9.54
C ASN A 156 16.47 -11.84 -9.72
N GLN A 157 16.99 -12.84 -8.99
CA GLN A 157 16.48 -14.20 -9.06
C GLN A 157 15.09 -14.33 -8.41
N MET A 158 14.84 -13.59 -7.32
CA MET A 158 13.53 -13.52 -6.69
C MET A 158 12.48 -12.99 -7.69
N TRP A 159 12.79 -11.92 -8.40
CA TRP A 159 11.95 -11.31 -9.42
C TRP A 159 11.59 -12.26 -10.56
N GLU A 160 12.58 -12.95 -11.12
CA GLU A 160 12.37 -13.89 -12.22
C GLU A 160 11.58 -15.12 -11.78
N HIS A 161 11.85 -15.62 -10.57
CA HIS A 161 11.17 -16.78 -10.02
C HIS A 161 9.70 -16.51 -9.71
N LEU A 162 9.37 -15.37 -9.09
CA LEU A 162 7.99 -15.02 -8.75
C LEU A 162 7.08 -14.93 -9.99
N GLN A 163 7.59 -14.46 -11.12
CA GLN A 163 6.78 -14.34 -12.35
C GLN A 163 6.36 -15.70 -12.94
N THR A 164 7.10 -16.76 -12.65
CA THR A 164 6.91 -18.07 -13.27
C THR A 164 6.41 -19.14 -12.31
N ASN A 165 6.64 -18.98 -11.00
CA ASN A 165 6.36 -19.99 -9.98
C ASN A 165 5.55 -19.45 -8.79
N CYS A 166 5.07 -18.21 -8.84
CA CYS A 166 4.12 -17.70 -7.85
C CYS A 166 2.69 -17.83 -8.39
N HIS A 167 1.93 -18.75 -7.81
CA HIS A 167 0.56 -19.02 -8.21
C HIS A 167 -0.45 -18.55 -7.15
N GLY A 168 -1.70 -18.32 -7.58
CA GLY A 168 -2.83 -18.04 -6.70
C GLY A 168 -3.00 -16.56 -6.31
N LEU A 169 -2.23 -15.65 -6.92
CA LEU A 169 -2.43 -14.21 -6.73
C LEU A 169 -3.83 -13.79 -7.21
N VAL A 170 -4.60 -13.16 -6.33
CA VAL A 170 -6.00 -12.77 -6.63
C VAL A 170 -6.30 -11.33 -6.25
N ARG A 171 -7.22 -10.71 -6.99
CA ARG A 171 -7.85 -9.44 -6.59
C ARG A 171 -8.95 -9.76 -5.59
N ARG A 172 -8.75 -9.33 -4.35
CA ARG A 172 -9.73 -9.55 -3.26
C ARG A 172 -10.82 -8.49 -3.30
N GLU A 173 -12.00 -8.82 -2.79
CA GLU A 173 -13.10 -7.87 -2.65
C GLU A 173 -12.94 -7.08 -1.36
N LEU A 174 -13.03 -5.76 -1.46
CA LEU A 174 -13.00 -4.81 -0.35
C LEU A 174 -14.13 -3.81 -0.55
N SER A 175 -15.06 -3.73 0.41
CA SER A 175 -16.21 -2.81 0.37
C SER A 175 -17.05 -2.89 -0.92
N ASN A 176 -17.40 -4.09 -1.36
CA ASN A 176 -18.16 -4.38 -2.60
C ASN A 176 -17.43 -4.03 -3.91
N ALA A 177 -16.10 -3.91 -3.89
CA ALA A 177 -15.29 -3.66 -5.07
C ALA A 177 -14.02 -4.52 -5.07
N LEU A 178 -13.59 -4.98 -6.24
CA LEU A 178 -12.30 -5.66 -6.37
C LEU A 178 -11.15 -4.67 -6.16
N MET A 179 -10.19 -5.05 -5.33
CA MET A 179 -8.91 -4.35 -5.21
C MET A 179 -8.26 -4.17 -6.57
N ASN A 180 -7.46 -3.13 -6.74
CA ASN A 180 -6.71 -2.95 -7.97
C ASN A 180 -5.59 -4.01 -8.06
N SER A 181 -4.79 -4.17 -7.02
CA SER A 181 -3.68 -5.12 -6.98
C SER A 181 -4.12 -6.57 -6.78
N PHE A 182 -3.21 -7.50 -7.13
CA PHE A 182 -3.35 -8.92 -6.84
C PHE A 182 -2.54 -9.28 -5.60
N THR A 183 -3.07 -10.14 -4.74
CA THR A 183 -2.49 -10.39 -3.43
C THR A 183 -2.52 -11.86 -3.04
N MET A 184 -1.58 -12.25 -2.18
CA MET A 184 -1.45 -13.58 -1.58
C MET A 184 -0.82 -13.43 -0.19
N ASN A 185 -1.21 -14.29 0.75
CA ASN A 185 -0.70 -14.26 2.12
C ASN A 185 -0.03 -15.58 2.45
N TYR A 186 1.06 -15.49 3.21
CA TYR A 186 1.80 -16.62 3.73
C TYR A 186 2.06 -16.47 5.22
N GLY A 187 2.06 -17.59 5.95
CA GLY A 187 2.23 -17.64 7.39
C GLY A 187 0.92 -17.42 8.13
N MET A 188 0.90 -16.50 9.10
CA MET A 188 -0.29 -16.19 9.89
C MET A 188 -1.38 -15.56 9.03
N PRO A 189 -2.63 -16.07 9.09
CA PRO A 189 -3.78 -15.38 8.53
C PRO A 189 -3.97 -14.00 9.17
N TYR A 190 -4.53 -13.07 8.41
CA TYR A 190 -4.76 -11.71 8.85
C TYR A 190 -6.20 -11.29 8.56
N LYS A 191 -6.77 -10.44 9.42
CA LYS A 191 -8.20 -10.16 9.57
C LYS A 191 -9.01 -9.88 8.28
N PHE A 192 -8.39 -9.37 7.22
CA PHE A 192 -9.05 -9.11 5.93
C PHE A 192 -9.08 -10.32 4.98
N ILE A 193 -8.50 -11.43 5.42
CA ILE A 193 -8.25 -12.64 4.63
C ILE A 193 -8.77 -13.79 5.47
N ALA A 194 -9.72 -14.54 4.91
CA ALA A 194 -10.25 -15.72 5.60
C ALA A 194 -9.10 -16.70 5.90
N ALA A 195 -9.20 -17.46 6.99
CA ALA A 195 -8.14 -18.40 7.38
C ALA A 195 -7.68 -19.33 6.24
N GLY A 196 -8.59 -19.72 5.34
CA GLY A 196 -8.29 -20.57 4.17
C GLY A 196 -7.64 -19.89 2.97
N ASP A 197 -7.42 -18.57 3.04
CA ASP A 197 -6.83 -17.78 1.96
C ASP A 197 -5.36 -17.41 2.21
N SER A 198 -4.81 -17.80 3.36
CA SER A 198 -3.38 -17.72 3.69
C SER A 198 -2.76 -19.11 3.58
N LEU A 199 -1.55 -19.20 3.02
CA LEU A 199 -0.82 -20.45 2.86
C LEU A 199 0.28 -20.58 3.94
N PRO A 200 0.68 -21.79 4.33
CA PRO A 200 1.85 -21.97 5.19
C PRO A 200 3.13 -21.52 4.48
N PHE A 201 4.16 -21.16 5.26
CA PHE A 201 5.46 -20.83 4.68
C PHE A 201 6.13 -22.03 3.98
N THR A 202 5.78 -23.25 4.35
CA THR A 202 6.26 -24.48 3.70
C THR A 202 5.80 -24.61 2.25
N ASP A 203 4.66 -24.00 1.91
CA ASP A 203 4.07 -24.02 0.57
C ASP A 203 4.45 -22.77 -0.23
N ALA A 204 5.15 -21.84 0.40
CA ALA A 204 5.57 -20.60 -0.23
C ALA A 204 6.74 -20.83 -1.20
N PRO A 205 6.79 -20.12 -2.35
CA PRO A 205 7.96 -20.16 -3.21
C PRO A 205 9.15 -19.55 -2.46
N TRP A 206 10.37 -20.04 -2.72
CA TRP A 206 11.57 -19.60 -1.99
C TRP A 206 11.79 -18.08 -1.92
N PRO A 207 11.39 -17.22 -2.89
CA PRO A 207 11.51 -15.77 -2.73
C PRO A 207 10.68 -15.19 -1.60
N VAL A 208 9.54 -15.82 -1.27
CA VAL A 208 8.69 -15.40 -0.15
C VAL A 208 9.42 -15.66 1.16
N THR A 209 9.87 -16.89 1.38
CA THR A 209 10.56 -17.25 2.63
C THR A 209 11.88 -16.48 2.76
N GLU A 210 12.66 -16.34 1.67
CA GLU A 210 13.87 -15.52 1.62
C GLU A 210 13.59 -14.06 1.99
N ALA A 211 12.49 -13.46 1.51
CA ALA A 211 12.10 -12.10 1.87
C ALA A 211 11.79 -11.97 3.37
N VAL A 212 11.05 -12.92 3.97
CA VAL A 212 10.77 -12.91 5.42
C VAL A 212 12.07 -12.87 6.22
N SER A 213 13.02 -13.75 5.90
CA SER A 213 14.27 -13.78 6.66
C SER A 213 15.16 -12.57 6.40
N ARG A 214 15.25 -12.10 5.14
CA ARG A 214 15.98 -10.86 4.81
C ARG A 214 15.39 -9.65 5.53
N LEU A 215 14.07 -9.55 5.67
CA LEU A 215 13.42 -8.44 6.35
C LEU A 215 13.60 -8.52 7.87
N ASN A 216 13.57 -9.71 8.48
CA ASN A 216 13.96 -9.90 9.88
C ASN A 216 15.42 -9.47 10.13
N TRP A 217 16.33 -9.82 9.21
CA TRP A 217 17.73 -9.36 9.28
C TRP A 217 17.84 -7.84 9.16
N ALA A 218 17.19 -7.25 8.17
CA ALA A 218 17.22 -5.81 7.93
C ALA A 218 16.67 -5.04 9.13
N ASP A 219 15.59 -5.54 9.74
CA ASP A 219 15.04 -4.98 10.96
C ASP A 219 16.07 -4.99 12.10
N ARG A 220 16.65 -6.15 12.40
CA ARG A 220 17.69 -6.31 13.44
C ARG A 220 18.88 -5.36 13.26
N ILE A 221 19.44 -5.26 12.05
CA ILE A 221 20.65 -4.46 11.82
C ILE A 221 20.39 -2.96 11.87
N THR A 222 19.15 -2.53 11.61
CA THR A 222 18.78 -1.10 11.61
C THR A 222 18.12 -0.66 12.91
N SER A 223 17.56 -1.57 13.72
CA SER A 223 17.02 -1.29 15.05
C SER A 223 18.10 -1.26 16.14
N GLY A 224 19.23 -1.93 15.93
CA GLY A 224 20.26 -2.13 16.97
C GLY A 224 19.71 -2.86 18.20
N ASN A 225 20.27 -2.54 19.39
CA ASN A 225 19.79 -3.07 20.69
C ASN A 225 18.53 -2.36 21.22
N ALA A 226 17.93 -1.44 20.46
CA ALA A 226 16.89 -0.55 20.96
C ALA A 226 15.50 -1.21 21.11
N VAL A 227 15.25 -2.34 20.44
CA VAL A 227 13.97 -3.03 20.49
C VAL A 227 14.06 -4.22 21.46
N LYS A 228 13.31 -4.14 22.57
CA LYS A 228 13.20 -5.20 23.58
C LYS A 228 12.44 -6.42 23.06
N ASP A 229 11.54 -6.21 22.09
CA ASP A 229 10.66 -7.22 21.53
C ASP A 229 11.20 -7.67 20.17
N LYS A 230 12.07 -8.70 20.18
CA LYS A 230 12.60 -9.36 18.98
C LYS A 230 11.54 -10.26 18.34
N GLU A 231 10.34 -9.74 18.13
CA GLU A 231 9.28 -10.50 17.48
C GLU A 231 9.67 -10.71 16.03
N LYS A 232 9.82 -11.98 15.62
CA LYS A 232 10.04 -12.32 14.23
C LYS A 232 8.74 -12.11 13.46
N PHE A 233 8.86 -11.62 12.24
CA PHE A 233 7.72 -11.58 11.32
C PHE A 233 7.17 -12.99 11.10
N ASN A 234 5.86 -13.14 11.27
CA ASN A 234 5.15 -14.41 11.11
C ASN A 234 4.07 -14.33 10.01
N GLU A 235 3.95 -13.19 9.33
CA GLU A 235 3.09 -12.98 8.17
C GLU A 235 3.91 -12.36 7.04
N LEU A 236 3.70 -12.82 5.80
CA LEU A 236 4.07 -12.10 4.59
C LEU A 236 2.85 -11.87 3.70
N TYR A 237 2.59 -10.60 3.41
CA TYR A 237 1.63 -10.13 2.43
C TYR A 237 2.33 -9.80 1.10
N LEU A 238 2.11 -10.63 0.08
CA LEU A 238 2.63 -10.43 -1.26
C LEU A 238 1.62 -9.63 -2.07
N VAL A 239 2.05 -8.50 -2.62
CA VAL A 239 1.23 -7.65 -3.50
C VAL A 239 1.89 -7.52 -4.85
N ALA A 240 1.16 -7.85 -5.92
CA ALA A 240 1.57 -7.65 -7.30
C ALA A 240 0.78 -6.49 -7.93
N TYR A 241 1.52 -5.58 -8.55
CA TYR A 241 1.00 -4.43 -9.29
C TYR A 241 1.30 -4.58 -10.77
N LEU A 242 0.28 -4.40 -11.60
CA LEU A 242 0.41 -4.07 -13.02
C LEU A 242 0.70 -2.57 -13.21
N GLN A 243 0.98 -2.17 -14.44
CA GLN A 243 1.23 -0.77 -14.80
C GLN A 243 0.06 0.11 -14.33
N ASP A 244 0.38 1.31 -13.84
CA ASP A 244 -0.58 2.34 -13.39
C ASP A 244 -1.50 1.94 -12.23
N GLN A 245 -1.28 0.77 -11.62
CA GLN A 245 -1.94 0.41 -10.38
C GLN A 245 -1.21 1.05 -9.21
N SER A 246 -1.94 1.81 -8.39
CA SER A 246 -1.41 2.42 -7.17
C SER A 246 -2.13 1.91 -5.94
N MET A 247 -1.50 2.13 -4.79
CA MET A 247 -2.12 1.97 -3.49
C MET A 247 -2.33 3.36 -2.90
N ASN A 248 -3.59 3.72 -2.67
CA ASN A 248 -3.95 4.99 -2.06
C ASN A 248 -3.38 5.11 -0.65
N TYR A 249 -3.39 6.33 -0.10
CA TYR A 249 -2.93 6.56 1.27
C TYR A 249 -3.74 5.72 2.26
N HIS A 250 -3.04 4.94 3.07
CA HIS A 250 -3.56 4.08 4.12
C HIS A 250 -2.52 3.94 5.24
N ASP A 251 -2.86 3.20 6.29
CA ASP A 251 -1.92 2.79 7.33
C ASP A 251 -2.01 1.29 7.56
N ASP A 252 -0.91 0.70 8.00
CA ASP A 252 -0.83 -0.72 8.33
C ASP A 252 -1.06 -0.95 9.85
N GLY A 253 -1.51 0.09 10.56
CA GLY A 253 -1.68 0.10 12.00
C GLY A 253 -2.98 -0.53 12.42
N GLU A 254 -2.92 -1.80 12.80
CA GLU A 254 -4.10 -2.52 13.27
C GLU A 254 -3.96 -3.05 14.68
N LYS A 255 -5.08 -3.01 15.40
CA LYS A 255 -5.16 -3.62 16.73
C LYS A 255 -4.84 -5.10 16.59
N GLY A 256 -3.74 -5.54 17.20
CA GLY A 256 -3.30 -6.94 17.20
C GLY A 256 -2.17 -7.25 16.23
N LEU A 257 -1.65 -6.25 15.52
CA LEU A 257 -0.39 -6.34 14.81
C LEU A 257 0.76 -5.70 15.62
N GLY A 258 1.97 -6.22 15.40
CA GLY A 258 3.21 -5.69 15.94
C GLY A 258 3.52 -4.30 15.38
N SER A 259 4.41 -3.58 16.06
CA SER A 259 4.70 -2.17 15.75
C SER A 259 5.65 -1.94 14.57
N THR A 260 6.15 -3.02 13.96
CA THR A 260 7.08 -2.98 12.84
C THR A 260 6.42 -3.59 11.60
N VAL A 261 6.54 -2.88 10.47
CA VAL A 261 6.18 -3.37 9.14
C VAL A 261 7.39 -3.24 8.25
N ALA A 262 7.78 -4.29 7.54
CA ALA A 262 8.95 -4.28 6.67
C ALA A 262 8.58 -4.75 5.27
N THR A 263 9.06 -4.10 4.22
CA THR A 263 8.71 -4.43 2.84
C THR A 263 9.96 -4.52 1.97
N LEU A 264 10.07 -5.59 1.18
CA LEU A 264 11.02 -5.72 0.07
C LEU A 264 10.35 -5.34 -1.24
N SER A 265 11.00 -4.46 -2.01
CA SER A 265 10.53 -3.98 -3.32
C SER A 265 11.20 -4.74 -4.46
N LEU A 266 10.43 -5.39 -5.34
CA LEU A 266 10.95 -6.03 -6.56
C LEU A 266 10.25 -5.51 -7.82
N GLY A 267 10.95 -5.40 -8.96
CA GLY A 267 10.38 -4.88 -10.20
C GLY A 267 10.65 -3.38 -10.43
N GLY A 268 9.70 -2.73 -11.10
CA GLY A 268 9.79 -1.33 -11.50
C GLY A 268 9.83 -0.35 -10.32
N ARG A 269 10.34 0.86 -10.60
CA ARG A 269 10.42 1.95 -9.62
C ARG A 269 9.05 2.34 -9.08
N ALA A 270 9.01 2.89 -7.88
CA ALA A 270 7.81 3.47 -7.29
C ALA A 270 8.14 4.70 -6.42
N GLU A 271 7.16 5.56 -6.23
CA GLU A 271 7.22 6.63 -5.23
C GLU A 271 6.35 6.23 -4.04
N MET A 272 6.90 6.27 -2.83
CA MET A 272 6.17 6.04 -1.59
C MET A 272 6.13 7.33 -0.76
N GLY A 273 4.96 7.94 -0.63
CA GLY A 273 4.75 9.16 0.13
C GLY A 273 4.26 8.85 1.54
N PHE A 274 4.78 9.57 2.53
CA PHE A 274 4.33 9.54 3.92
C PHE A 274 3.84 10.91 4.33
N ARG A 275 2.65 10.97 4.95
CA ARG A 275 2.07 12.22 5.43
C ARG A 275 1.22 12.01 6.68
N PRO A 276 1.05 13.04 7.52
CA PRO A 276 0.07 13.00 8.59
C PRO A 276 -1.35 12.74 8.05
N LYS A 277 -2.17 11.96 8.75
CA LYS A 277 -3.58 11.81 8.35
C LYS A 277 -4.28 13.16 8.48
N SER A 278 -5.11 13.48 7.48
CA SER A 278 -5.74 14.79 7.30
C SER A 278 -6.45 15.30 8.56
N PHE A 279 -7.18 14.42 9.26
CA PHE A 279 -7.93 14.81 10.43
C PHE A 279 -7.06 15.12 11.66
N PHE A 280 -5.90 14.47 11.84
CA PHE A 280 -4.95 14.83 12.89
C PHE A 280 -4.20 16.13 12.56
N PHE A 281 -3.77 16.26 11.30
CA PHE A 281 -3.07 17.43 10.81
C PHE A 281 -3.92 18.69 10.96
N HIS A 282 -5.16 18.65 10.47
CA HIS A 282 -6.06 19.80 10.52
C HIS A 282 -6.82 19.94 11.84
N GLY A 283 -6.82 18.90 12.67
CA GLY A 283 -7.51 18.87 13.97
C GLY A 283 -9.02 18.72 13.89
N MET A 284 -9.55 18.20 12.79
CA MET A 284 -10.99 18.12 12.52
C MET A 284 -11.35 16.79 11.86
N LYS A 285 -12.45 16.17 12.29
CA LYS A 285 -13.00 14.96 11.67
C LYS A 285 -14.51 15.06 11.46
N SER A 286 -15.02 14.35 10.44
CA SER A 286 -16.45 14.13 10.29
C SER A 286 -16.92 13.00 11.21
N ILE A 287 -18.07 13.19 11.85
CA ILE A 287 -18.75 12.17 12.66
C ILE A 287 -20.23 12.12 12.28
N ASP A 288 -20.86 10.97 12.51
CA ASP A 288 -22.32 10.82 12.48
C ASP A 288 -22.85 10.86 13.92
N TYR A 289 -23.70 11.83 14.22
CA TYR A 289 -24.33 11.98 15.53
C TYR A 289 -25.81 12.35 15.35
N ASN A 290 -26.70 11.64 16.04
CA ASN A 290 -28.15 11.83 15.91
C ASN A 290 -28.65 11.83 14.46
N ARG A 291 -28.14 10.89 13.64
CA ARG A 291 -28.43 10.75 12.19
C ARG A 291 -28.07 11.99 11.36
N LYS A 292 -27.19 12.86 11.87
CA LYS A 292 -26.65 14.02 11.14
C LYS A 292 -25.14 13.88 11.06
N ARG A 293 -24.61 14.14 9.88
CA ARG A 293 -23.16 14.25 9.66
C ARG A 293 -22.72 15.65 10.08
N MET A 294 -21.76 15.74 10.99
CA MET A 294 -21.18 17.01 11.45
C MET A 294 -19.65 16.92 11.51
N THR A 295 -18.98 18.08 11.50
CA THR A 295 -17.52 18.15 11.70
C THR A 295 -17.22 18.61 13.11
N VAL A 296 -16.34 17.90 13.80
CA VAL A 296 -15.92 18.19 15.17
C VAL A 296 -14.40 18.28 15.26
N MET A 297 -13.90 19.03 16.26
CA MET A 297 -12.48 19.07 16.57
C MET A 297 -12.02 17.71 17.10
N THR A 298 -10.81 17.29 16.71
CA THR A 298 -10.17 16.10 17.28
C THR A 298 -9.64 16.39 18.68
N LYS A 299 -9.75 15.42 19.59
CA LYS A 299 -9.22 15.53 20.96
C LYS A 299 -7.73 15.15 21.09
N ASP A 300 -7.09 14.78 19.98
CA ASP A 300 -5.69 14.43 19.94
C ASP A 300 -4.79 15.66 20.13
N GLU A 301 -3.73 15.50 20.91
CA GLU A 301 -2.74 16.57 21.14
C GLU A 301 -2.08 16.96 19.81
N PRO A 302 -2.10 18.25 19.42
CA PRO A 302 -1.48 18.69 18.19
C PRO A 302 0.05 18.69 18.32
N LEU A 303 0.74 18.41 17.22
CA LEU A 303 2.18 18.63 17.12
C LEU A 303 2.48 20.11 16.80
N PRO A 304 3.61 20.68 17.25
CA PRO A 304 3.99 22.07 16.94
C PRO A 304 4.02 22.40 15.45
N GLU A 305 4.31 21.40 14.62
CA GLU A 305 4.37 21.51 13.16
C GLU A 305 2.97 21.54 12.49
N PHE A 306 1.89 21.27 13.24
CA PHE A 306 0.53 21.25 12.71
C PHE A 306 -0.12 22.65 12.71
N PRO A 307 -1.00 22.94 11.74
CA PRO A 307 -1.74 24.20 11.70
C PRO A 307 -2.54 24.46 12.98
N ASN A 308 -2.64 25.74 13.35
CA ASN A 308 -3.42 26.21 14.50
C ASN A 308 -3.02 25.55 15.84
N TYR A 309 -1.76 25.14 15.99
CA TYR A 309 -1.26 24.43 17.18
C TYR A 309 -1.65 25.09 18.52
N GLU A 310 -1.38 26.38 18.70
CA GLU A 310 -1.69 27.09 19.96
C GLU A 310 -3.21 27.17 20.22
N LEU A 311 -4.00 27.47 19.18
CA LEU A 311 -5.46 27.53 19.28
C LEU A 311 -6.05 26.16 19.63
N ARG A 312 -5.54 25.09 19.02
CA ARG A 312 -5.93 23.71 19.32
C ARG A 312 -5.57 23.34 20.76
N LYS A 313 -4.40 23.72 21.25
CA LYS A 313 -4.02 23.51 22.66
C LYS A 313 -4.96 24.22 23.63
N GLN A 314 -5.28 25.47 23.36
CA GLN A 314 -6.24 26.24 24.16
C GLN A 314 -7.61 25.54 24.20
N TYR A 315 -8.13 25.10 23.06
CA TYR A 315 -9.40 24.38 23.00
C TYR A 315 -9.37 23.04 23.74
N LEU A 316 -8.28 22.29 23.68
CA LEU A 316 -8.14 21.04 24.44
C LEU A 316 -8.16 21.30 25.95
N GLU A 317 -7.48 22.33 26.43
CA GLU A 317 -7.52 22.70 27.85
C GLU A 317 -8.91 23.17 28.29
N GLU A 318 -9.63 23.88 27.42
CA GLU A 318 -11.03 24.24 27.68
C GLU A 318 -11.92 22.99 27.84
N ILE A 319 -11.82 22.02 26.93
CA ILE A 319 -12.58 20.76 26.99
C ILE A 319 -12.20 19.96 28.25
N LYS A 320 -10.92 19.87 28.61
CA LYS A 320 -10.46 19.13 29.79
C LYS A 320 -10.95 19.73 31.10
N ASN A 321 -11.04 21.06 31.19
CA ASN A 321 -11.44 21.77 32.40
C ASN A 321 -12.97 21.93 32.52
N ALA A 322 -13.71 21.65 31.46
CA ALA A 322 -15.17 21.73 31.46
C ALA A 322 -15.81 20.41 31.91
N ASN A 323 -16.91 20.52 32.65
CA ASN A 323 -17.74 19.37 33.04
C ASN A 323 -18.95 19.24 32.11
N PHE A 324 -18.70 18.97 30.83
CA PHE A 324 -19.74 18.85 29.81
C PHE A 324 -20.42 17.47 29.86
N SER A 325 -21.72 17.44 29.58
CA SER A 325 -22.38 16.22 29.11
C SER A 325 -21.88 15.84 27.71
N GLU A 326 -22.12 14.60 27.28
CA GLU A 326 -21.69 14.12 25.97
C GLU A 326 -22.25 14.97 24.81
N SER A 327 -23.47 15.50 24.94
CA SER A 327 -24.08 16.35 23.91
C SER A 327 -23.45 17.73 23.88
N GLU A 328 -23.23 18.34 25.05
CA GLU A 328 -22.58 19.65 25.17
C GLU A 328 -21.14 19.61 24.65
N GLU A 329 -20.38 18.55 24.97
CA GLU A 329 -19.02 18.37 24.46
C GLU A 329 -19.01 18.32 22.93
N LYS A 330 -19.94 17.57 22.31
CA LYS A 330 -20.02 17.45 20.85
C LYS A 330 -20.37 18.76 20.18
N GLU A 331 -21.34 19.50 20.72
CA GLU A 331 -21.70 20.84 20.23
C GLU A 331 -20.49 21.79 20.34
N ARG A 332 -19.80 21.76 21.48
CA ARG A 332 -18.61 22.59 21.69
C ARG A 332 -17.47 22.24 20.74
N LEU A 333 -17.21 20.96 20.51
CA LEU A 333 -16.21 20.50 19.54
C LEU A 333 -16.60 20.88 18.09
N ALA A 334 -17.89 20.97 17.76
CA ALA A 334 -18.36 21.43 16.46
C ALA A 334 -18.17 22.95 16.27
N GLU A 335 -18.40 23.75 17.32
CA GLU A 335 -18.07 25.18 17.34
C GLU A 335 -16.57 25.40 17.16
N MET A 336 -15.75 24.67 17.92
CA MET A 336 -14.28 24.72 17.81
C MET A 336 -13.80 24.32 16.41
N ALA A 337 -14.40 23.30 15.78
CA ALA A 337 -14.09 22.95 14.39
C ALA A 337 -14.45 24.08 13.41
N THR A 338 -15.55 24.79 13.64
CA THR A 338 -15.95 25.94 12.82
C THR A 338 -14.94 27.07 12.96
N ALA A 339 -14.50 27.37 14.19
CA ALA A 339 -13.47 28.36 14.45
C ALA A 339 -12.10 27.97 13.84
N LEU A 340 -11.69 26.71 13.98
CA LEU A 340 -10.47 26.18 13.36
C LEU A 340 -10.51 26.33 11.84
N ARG A 341 -11.66 26.01 11.21
CA ARG A 341 -11.85 26.17 9.77
C ARG A 341 -11.73 27.63 9.33
N ALA A 342 -12.29 28.56 10.10
CA ALA A 342 -12.21 29.99 9.82
C ALA A 342 -10.78 30.55 9.95
N ALA A 343 -9.91 29.90 10.74
CA ALA A 343 -8.51 30.30 10.90
C ALA A 343 -7.62 29.91 9.70
N TYR A 344 -8.08 29.06 8.78
CA TYR A 344 -7.31 28.72 7.57
C TYR A 344 -7.35 29.86 6.54
N PRO A 345 -6.24 30.15 5.83
CA PRO A 345 -6.24 31.11 4.74
C PRO A 345 -7.26 30.73 3.65
N PRO A 346 -7.98 31.69 3.04
CA PRO A 346 -9.06 31.41 2.08
C PRO A 346 -8.67 30.55 0.86
N LYS A 347 -7.38 30.48 0.53
CA LYS A 347 -6.84 29.73 -0.63
C LYS A 347 -6.23 28.38 -0.25
N GLN A 348 -6.19 28.01 1.02
CA GLN A 348 -5.58 26.75 1.46
C GLN A 348 -6.67 25.71 1.70
N SER A 349 -6.52 24.55 1.06
CA SER A 349 -7.42 23.42 1.32
C SER A 349 -7.23 22.92 2.75
N CYS A 350 -8.30 22.87 3.53
CA CYS A 350 -8.34 22.25 4.87
C CYS A 350 -8.48 20.72 4.83
N THR A 351 -8.21 20.10 3.67
CA THR A 351 -8.28 18.65 3.49
C THR A 351 -7.01 18.03 2.93
N ARG A 352 -6.18 18.81 2.22
CA ARG A 352 -4.98 18.28 1.56
C ARG A 352 -3.78 18.39 2.49
N VAL A 353 -3.13 17.25 2.72
CA VAL A 353 -1.83 17.17 3.39
C VAL A 353 -0.79 16.76 2.35
N GLU A 354 0.33 17.49 2.33
CA GLU A 354 1.47 17.19 1.47
C GLU A 354 2.35 16.12 2.10
N ASP A 355 3.13 15.42 1.27
CA ASP A 355 4.05 14.41 1.77
C ASP A 355 5.16 15.06 2.58
N TRP A 356 5.35 14.56 3.80
CA TRP A 356 6.44 14.95 4.68
C TRP A 356 7.72 14.22 4.31
N VAL A 357 7.61 12.99 3.81
CA VAL A 357 8.70 12.20 3.24
C VAL A 357 8.20 11.53 1.97
N ARG A 358 9.02 11.53 0.92
CA ARG A 358 8.81 10.73 -0.28
C ARG A 358 10.04 9.88 -0.53
N LEU A 359 9.84 8.58 -0.57
CA LEU A 359 10.88 7.61 -0.92
C LEU A 359 10.80 7.28 -2.41
N SER A 360 11.96 7.21 -3.07
CA SER A 360 12.09 6.76 -4.45
C SER A 360 12.55 5.30 -4.46
N LEU A 361 11.58 4.38 -4.46
CA LEU A 361 11.81 2.95 -4.34
C LEU A 361 12.28 2.33 -5.66
N GLY A 362 13.32 1.53 -5.58
CA GLY A 362 13.87 0.72 -6.66
C GLY A 362 13.83 -0.79 -6.39
N HIS A 363 14.32 -1.54 -7.37
CA HIS A 363 14.46 -2.99 -7.26
C HIS A 363 15.49 -3.37 -6.20
N GLY A 364 15.10 -4.22 -5.24
CA GLY A 364 15.92 -4.68 -4.12
C GLY A 364 15.86 -3.79 -2.87
N ASP A 365 15.16 -2.65 -2.96
CA ASP A 365 15.07 -1.71 -1.85
C ASP A 365 14.17 -2.24 -0.73
N ILE A 366 14.54 -1.91 0.50
CA ILE A 366 13.83 -2.30 1.72
C ILE A 366 13.25 -1.04 2.38
N VAL A 367 11.98 -1.11 2.81
CA VAL A 367 11.35 -0.08 3.65
C VAL A 367 10.94 -0.70 4.97
N ILE A 368 11.29 -0.09 6.10
CA ILE A 368 10.86 -0.53 7.44
C ILE A 368 10.18 0.63 8.14
N MET A 369 8.97 0.42 8.61
CA MET A 369 8.19 1.37 9.40
C MET A 369 8.13 0.87 10.84
N ARG A 370 8.52 1.70 11.81
CA ARG A 370 8.50 1.35 13.24
C ARG A 370 7.72 2.35 14.08
N GLY A 371 7.03 1.79 15.07
CA GLY A 371 6.29 2.51 16.09
C GLY A 371 4.79 2.47 15.81
N ALA A 372 4.02 1.93 16.76
CA ALA A 372 2.56 1.80 16.63
C ALA A 372 1.88 3.15 16.38
N HIS A 373 2.43 4.23 16.96
CA HIS A 373 1.91 5.57 16.76
C HIS A 373 2.25 6.18 15.39
N LEU A 374 3.30 5.72 14.71
CA LEU A 374 3.54 6.13 13.33
C LEU A 374 2.33 5.76 12.47
N GLN A 375 1.89 4.50 12.57
CA GLN A 375 0.73 4.00 11.85
C GLN A 375 -0.58 4.66 12.29
N LYS A 376 -0.69 5.03 13.58
CA LYS A 376 -1.85 5.78 14.08
C LYS A 376 -1.96 7.16 13.41
N TYR A 377 -0.89 7.95 13.40
CA TYR A 377 -0.93 9.38 13.05
C TYR A 377 -0.57 9.70 11.60
N TYR A 378 0.15 8.82 10.93
CA TYR A 378 0.61 8.97 9.56
C TYR A 378 -0.03 7.91 8.67
N GLU A 379 -0.14 8.24 7.39
CA GLU A 379 -0.55 7.35 6.33
C GLU A 379 0.49 7.39 5.22
N HIS A 380 0.54 6.34 4.42
CA HIS A 380 1.44 6.22 3.30
C HIS A 380 0.73 5.71 2.06
N GLY A 381 1.21 6.12 0.89
CA GLY A 381 0.69 5.70 -0.41
C GLY A 381 1.83 5.38 -1.37
N VAL A 382 1.57 4.47 -2.31
CA VAL A 382 2.58 4.00 -3.28
C VAL A 382 2.08 4.18 -4.70
N SER A 383 2.88 4.85 -5.52
CA SER A 383 2.66 5.03 -6.96
C SER A 383 3.80 4.38 -7.76
N PRO A 384 3.61 3.16 -8.30
CA PRO A 384 4.53 2.57 -9.26
C PRO A 384 4.69 3.45 -10.51
N LYS A 385 5.88 3.41 -11.10
CA LYS A 385 6.24 4.12 -12.35
C LYS A 385 6.68 3.17 -13.48
N GLY A 386 6.65 1.86 -13.23
CA GLY A 386 7.06 0.83 -14.17
C GLY A 386 5.91 -0.11 -14.58
N LEU A 387 6.24 -1.08 -15.42
CA LEU A 387 5.28 -2.05 -15.95
C LEU A 387 4.71 -2.98 -14.88
N MET A 388 5.55 -3.40 -13.93
CA MET A 388 5.16 -4.39 -12.94
C MET A 388 6.03 -4.27 -11.68
N ARG A 389 5.44 -4.53 -10.52
CA ARG A 389 6.12 -4.50 -9.22
C ARG A 389 5.55 -5.54 -8.26
N TYR A 390 6.41 -6.16 -7.46
CA TYR A 390 6.02 -6.90 -6.26
C TYR A 390 6.42 -6.13 -5.00
N ALA A 391 5.53 -6.10 -4.01
CA ALA A 391 5.84 -5.75 -2.63
C ALA A 391 5.71 -7.01 -1.78
N LEU A 392 6.76 -7.37 -1.06
CA LEU A 392 6.73 -8.45 -0.08
C LEU A 392 6.76 -7.82 1.30
N THR A 393 5.59 -7.67 1.91
CA THR A 393 5.40 -6.92 3.15
C THR A 393 5.23 -7.88 4.32
N CYS A 394 6.15 -7.83 5.27
CA CYS A 394 6.15 -8.62 6.49
C CYS A 394 5.59 -7.84 7.67
N ARG A 395 4.82 -8.54 8.50
CA ARG A 395 4.22 -8.04 9.74
C ARG A 395 4.29 -9.13 10.81
N THR A 396 4.00 -8.74 12.04
CA THR A 396 3.83 -9.68 13.15
C THR A 396 2.38 -9.66 13.60
N VAL A 397 1.69 -10.78 13.49
CA VAL A 397 0.38 -11.00 14.12
C VAL A 397 0.63 -11.39 15.58
N LEU A 398 0.16 -10.57 16.52
CA LEU A 398 0.42 -10.76 17.94
C LEU A 398 -0.38 -11.93 18.53
N PRO A 399 0.15 -12.64 19.54
CA PRO A 399 -0.58 -13.69 20.24
C PRO A 399 -1.93 -13.20 20.78
N GLY A 400 -2.96 -14.04 20.64
CA GLY A 400 -4.32 -13.74 21.11
C GLY A 400 -5.07 -12.71 20.26
N HIS A 401 -4.51 -12.24 19.14
CA HIS A 401 -5.23 -11.37 18.22
C HIS A 401 -6.36 -12.08 17.48
N LEU A 402 -6.07 -13.27 16.95
CA LEU A 402 -7.01 -14.09 16.18
C LEU A 402 -7.87 -14.95 17.13
N LYS A 403 -9.13 -15.15 16.76
CA LYS A 403 -9.97 -16.18 17.39
C LYS A 403 -9.49 -17.57 16.99
N GLU A 404 -9.85 -18.58 17.76
CA GLU A 404 -9.53 -19.98 17.46
C GLU A 404 -9.99 -20.41 16.05
N SER A 405 -11.16 -19.95 15.60
CA SER A 405 -11.67 -20.21 14.24
C SER A 405 -10.95 -19.46 13.12
N GLU A 406 -10.13 -18.46 13.47
CA GLU A 406 -9.36 -17.63 12.54
C GLU A 406 -7.88 -18.05 12.51
N LEU A 407 -7.46 -18.94 13.42
CA LEU A 407 -6.13 -19.54 13.41
C LEU A 407 -5.99 -20.52 12.23
N PRO A 408 -4.79 -20.61 11.64
CA PRO A 408 -4.53 -21.61 10.62
C PRO A 408 -4.54 -23.02 11.25
N ASP A 409 -4.83 -24.03 10.42
CA ASP A 409 -4.75 -25.45 10.80
C ASP A 409 -3.33 -26.04 10.62
N TYR A 410 -2.36 -25.19 10.30
CA TYR A 410 -0.95 -25.51 10.10
C TYR A 410 -0.04 -24.75 11.08
N GLU A 411 1.16 -25.26 11.30
CA GLU A 411 2.18 -24.57 12.09
C GLU A 411 2.74 -23.36 11.31
N VAL A 412 2.81 -22.22 11.97
CA VAL A 412 3.40 -21.00 11.40
C VAL A 412 4.85 -20.88 11.82
N ASP A 413 5.69 -21.68 11.18
CA ASP A 413 7.15 -21.60 11.33
C ASP A 413 7.83 -21.33 9.99
N LEU A 414 8.88 -20.51 10.04
CA LEU A 414 9.73 -20.23 8.90
C LEU A 414 10.88 -21.25 8.90
N VAL A 415 10.67 -22.37 8.21
CA VAL A 415 11.65 -23.46 8.12
C VAL A 415 12.71 -23.15 7.05
N GLN A 416 13.56 -22.14 7.29
CA GLN A 416 14.74 -21.88 6.45
C GLN A 416 15.92 -21.30 7.25
N ASP A 417 17.11 -21.38 6.67
CA ASP A 417 18.32 -20.73 7.20
C ASP A 417 18.14 -19.21 7.26
N GLU A 418 18.59 -18.61 8.37
CA GLU A 418 18.47 -17.18 8.58
C GLU A 418 19.45 -16.40 7.69
N TYR A 419 18.91 -15.48 6.88
CA TYR A 419 19.69 -14.49 6.14
C TYR A 419 20.51 -13.65 7.12
N ASP A 420 21.83 -13.59 6.92
CA ASP A 420 22.76 -12.89 7.82
C ASP A 420 23.45 -11.67 7.16
N GLY A 421 23.21 -11.45 5.85
CA GLY A 421 23.82 -10.38 5.08
C GLY A 421 25.28 -10.63 4.69
N SER A 422 25.89 -11.76 5.08
CA SER A 422 27.31 -12.05 4.80
C SER A 422 27.63 -12.08 3.30
N ARG A 423 26.66 -12.49 2.47
CA ARG A 423 26.76 -12.54 1.00
C ARG A 423 26.95 -11.17 0.35
N ILE A 424 26.48 -10.11 1.01
CA ILE A 424 26.49 -8.72 0.52
C ILE A 424 27.31 -7.80 1.42
N ALA A 425 28.08 -8.34 2.36
CA ALA A 425 28.88 -7.56 3.31
C ALA A 425 30.20 -7.03 2.73
N LYS A 426 30.63 -7.55 1.57
CA LYS A 426 31.94 -7.30 0.97
C LYS A 426 32.05 -5.97 0.24
#